data_AF-A0A073K9E6-F1
#
_entry.id   AF-A0A073K9E6-F1
#
_cell.length_a   1.000
_cell.length_b   1.000
_cell.length_c   1.000
_cell.angle_alpha   90.00
_cell.angle_beta   90.00
_cell.angle_gamma   90.00
#
_symmetry.space_group_name_H-M   'P 1'
#
loop_
_entity.id
_entity.type
_entity.pdbx_description
1 polymer ?
#
loop_
_entity_poly.entity_id
_entity_poly.type
_entity_poly.pdbx_seq_one_letter_code
_entity_poly.pdbx_strand_id
1 'polypeptide(L)' 'MTTKNRKVPIVLAIERDVARNLSTWCQYCGKFHHHGTGEGHRDAHCFEEDSPYTRTGYVLKKMKLGGKEIIRKGK' A
#
# COMPACT_ATOMS: atom_id res chain seq x y z
N MET A 1 23.80 3.05 22.13
CA MET A 1 22.42 2.94 21.58
C MET A 1 22.53 2.84 20.06
N THR A 2 22.39 1.65 19.48
CA THR A 2 22.49 1.46 18.02
C THR A 2 21.21 1.96 17.36
N THR A 3 21.29 3.04 16.59
CA THR A 3 20.20 3.53 15.75
C THR A 3 19.93 2.55 14.62
N LYS A 4 19.10 1.53 14.86
CA LYS A 4 18.52 0.72 13.78
C LYS A 4 17.78 1.68 12.86
N ASN A 5 18.32 1.89 11.67
CA ASN A 5 17.71 2.66 10.59
C ASN A 5 16.33 2.03 10.30
N ARG A 6 15.24 2.57 10.88
CA ARG A 6 13.90 1.99 10.74
C ARG A 6 13.42 2.24 9.31
N LYS A 7 13.62 1.26 8.44
CA LYS A 7 13.04 1.29 7.09
C LYS A 7 11.52 1.22 7.24
N VAL A 8 10.84 2.29 6.83
CA VAL A 8 9.38 2.30 6.76
C VAL A 8 8.93 1.24 5.75
N PRO A 9 7.96 0.36 6.09
CA PRO A 9 7.47 -0.65 5.17
C PRO A 9 6.94 -0.05 3.87
N ILE A 10 7.21 -0.71 2.73
CA ILE A 10 6.58 -0.39 1.45
C ILE A 10 5.41 -1.34 1.25
N VAL A 11 4.24 -0.77 0.96
CA VAL A 11 3.01 -1.51 0.71
C VAL A 11 2.59 -1.27 -0.73
N LEU A 12 2.44 -2.35 -1.49
CA LEU A 12 2.07 -2.28 -2.90
C LEU A 12 0.58 -2.07 -3.08
N ALA A 13 0.22 -1.29 -4.10
CA ALA A 13 -1.15 -0.96 -4.44
C ALA A 13 -1.44 -1.21 -5.93
N ILE A 14 -2.67 -1.61 -6.23
CA ILE A 14 -3.19 -1.74 -7.59
C ILE A 14 -4.21 -0.63 -7.87
N GLU A 15 -4.30 -0.18 -9.12
CA GLU A 15 -5.39 0.71 -9.54
C GLU A 15 -6.70 -0.08 -9.62
N ARG A 16 -7.76 0.43 -8.98
CA ARG A 16 -9.01 -0.31 -8.75
C ARG A 16 -10.18 0.17 -9.62
N ASP A 17 -10.10 1.38 -10.18
CA ASP A 17 -11.15 1.99 -10.99
C ASP A 17 -10.60 2.94 -12.08
N VAL A 18 -11.50 3.48 -12.92
CA VAL A 18 -11.17 4.44 -13.98
C VAL A 18 -10.62 5.77 -13.45
N ALA A 19 -10.97 6.12 -12.21
CA ALA A 19 -10.43 7.27 -11.52
C ALA A 19 -9.01 7.02 -10.96
N ARG A 20 -8.45 5.82 -11.20
CA ARG A 20 -7.10 5.40 -10.78
C ARG A 20 -6.91 5.37 -9.26
N ASN A 21 -7.99 5.19 -8.52
CA ASN A 21 -7.93 4.99 -7.07
C ASN A 21 -7.19 3.70 -6.75
N LEU A 22 -6.60 3.63 -5.56
CA LEU A 22 -5.71 2.53 -5.20
C LEU A 22 -6.37 1.57 -4.20
N SER A 23 -6.09 0.28 -4.38
CA SER A 23 -6.37 -0.77 -3.39
C SER A 23 -5.09 -1.44 -2.96
N THR A 24 -4.95 -1.70 -1.66
CA THR A 24 -3.86 -2.50 -1.12
C THR A 24 -4.39 -3.63 -0.24
N TRP A 25 -3.78 -4.81 -0.34
CA TRP A 25 -4.12 -5.94 0.51
C TRP A 25 -3.36 -5.84 1.83
N CYS A 26 -4.08 -5.87 2.95
CA CYS A 26 -3.46 -5.96 4.27
C CYS A 26 -3.47 -7.42 4.74
N GLN A 27 -2.29 -8.01 4.92
CA GLN A 27 -2.15 -9.39 5.41
C GLN A 27 -2.63 -9.57 6.85
N TYR A 28 -2.62 -8.51 7.65
CA TYR A 28 -3.07 -8.52 9.05
C TYR A 28 -4.60 -8.42 9.15
N CYS A 29 -5.21 -7.50 8.40
CA CYS A 29 -6.66 -7.32 8.41
C CYS A 29 -7.42 -8.35 7.55
N GLY A 30 -6.71 -9.11 6.69
CA GLY A 30 -7.32 -10.05 5.74
C GLY A 30 -8.28 -9.39 4.73
N LYS A 31 -8.08 -8.11 4.40
CA LYS A 31 -8.97 -7.34 3.49
C LYS A 31 -8.23 -6.28 2.68
N PHE A 32 -8.90 -5.78 1.64
CA PHE A 32 -8.43 -4.64 0.86
C PHE A 32 -8.73 -3.32 1.59
N HIS A 33 -7.71 -2.45 1.63
CA HIS A 33 -7.82 -1.05 2.02
C HIS A 33 -7.82 -0.17 0.78
N HIS A 34 -8.70 0.83 0.76
CA HIS A 34 -8.87 1.73 -0.39
C HIS A 34 -8.30 3.11 -0.11
N HIS A 35 -7.67 3.68 -1.13
CA HIS A 35 -7.06 5.00 -1.11
C HIS A 35 -7.39 5.77 -2.40
N GLY A 36 -7.18 7.08 -2.35
CA GLY A 36 -7.11 7.92 -3.55
C GLY A 36 -5.94 7.55 -4.48
N THR A 37 -5.71 8.36 -5.50
CA THR A 37 -4.78 8.06 -6.60
C THR A 37 -3.28 8.16 -6.27
N GLY A 38 -2.93 8.84 -5.17
CA GLY A 38 -1.55 9.20 -4.83
C GLY A 38 -0.75 8.08 -4.17
N GLU A 39 0.53 8.00 -4.50
CA GLU A 39 1.54 7.25 -3.72
C GLU A 39 2.00 8.07 -2.50
N GLY A 40 2.77 7.47 -1.59
CA GLY A 40 3.43 8.20 -0.50
C GLY A 40 3.20 7.61 0.89
N HIS A 41 3.73 8.28 1.91
CA HIS A 41 3.61 7.85 3.30
C HIS A 41 2.17 7.99 3.80
N ARG A 42 1.69 6.98 4.53
CA ARG A 42 0.35 6.90 5.10
C ARG A 42 0.43 6.48 6.56
N ASP A 43 -0.40 7.10 7.37
CA ASP A 43 -0.74 6.58 8.69
C ASP A 43 -1.49 5.27 8.53
N ALA A 44 -1.18 4.32 9.41
CA ALA A 44 -1.82 3.02 9.38
C ALA A 44 -3.11 3.04 10.19
N HIS A 45 -4.21 2.62 9.58
CA HIS A 45 -5.48 2.35 10.26
C HIS A 45 -5.66 0.84 10.51
N CYS A 46 -4.56 0.10 10.64
CA CYS A 46 -4.61 -1.30 11.01
C CYS A 46 -4.90 -1.37 12.51
N PHE A 47 -5.89 -2.16 12.92
CA PHE A 47 -6.23 -2.34 14.34
C PHE A 47 -5.43 -3.47 15.00
N GLU A 48 -4.67 -4.24 14.22
CA GLU A 48 -3.82 -5.32 14.73
C GLU A 48 -2.56 -4.74 15.38
N GLU A 49 -2.44 -4.92 16.70
CA GLU A 49 -1.37 -4.34 17.53
C GLU A 49 0.03 -4.80 17.10
N ASP A 50 0.14 -6.04 16.63
CA ASP A 50 1.39 -6.63 16.14
C ASP A 50 1.80 -6.17 14.73
N SER A 51 0.92 -5.45 14.03
CA SER A 51 1.22 -4.96 12.69
C SER A 51 2.34 -3.91 12.75
N PRO A 52 3.42 -4.03 11.96
CA PRO A 52 4.48 -3.03 11.91
C PRO A 52 3.97 -1.67 11.39
N TYR A 53 2.80 -1.65 10.75
CA TYR A 53 2.18 -0.45 10.20
C TYR A 53 1.72 0.51 11.31
N THR A 54 1.17 0.01 12.43
CA THR A 54 0.61 0.87 13.50
C THR A 54 1.66 1.79 14.12
N ARG A 55 2.92 1.34 14.18
CA ARG A 55 4.02 2.08 14.82
C ARG A 55 4.74 3.06 13.91
N THR A 56 4.66 2.88 12.59
CA THR A 56 5.53 3.61 11.63
C THR A 56 4.81 4.14 10.39
N GLY A 57 3.54 3.79 10.22
CA GLY A 57 2.86 3.92 8.94
C GLY A 57 3.47 3.00 7.89
N TYR A 58 3.26 3.35 6.63
CA TYR A 58 3.87 2.69 5.48
C TYR A 58 3.95 3.64 4.28
N VAL A 59 4.79 3.32 3.31
CA VAL A 59 4.81 4.00 2.01
C VAL A 59 3.99 3.20 1.02
N LEU A 60 2.87 3.78 0.56
CA LEU A 60 2.03 3.23 -0.49
C LEU A 60 2.69 3.45 -1.86
N LYS A 61 2.87 2.37 -2.63
CA LYS A 61 3.49 2.42 -3.96
C LYS A 61 2.68 1.60 -4.95
N LYS A 62 2.39 2.15 -6.12
CA LYS A 62 1.73 1.44 -7.22
C LYS A 62 2.61 0.29 -7.69
N MET A 63 2.00 -0.87 -7.85
CA MET A 63 2.67 -2.05 -8.37
C MET A 63 3.04 -1.82 -9.84
N LYS A 64 4.33 -1.97 -10.17
CA LYS A 64 4.84 -1.98 -11.55
C LYS A 64 5.23 -3.42 -11.89
N LEU A 65 4.41 -4.12 -12.67
CA LEU A 65 4.76 -5.43 -13.19
C LEU A 65 5.69 -5.26 -14.38
N GLY A 66 7.01 -5.38 -14.15
CA GLY A 66 8.02 -5.62 -15.20
C GLY A 66 7.97 -4.72 -16.44
N GLY A 67 7.64 -3.43 -16.29
CA GLY A 67 7.60 -2.46 -17.39
C GLY A 67 6.38 -2.57 -18.31
N LYS A 68 5.41 -3.43 -18.02
CA LYS A 68 4.13 -3.48 -18.75
C LYS A 68 3.05 -2.86 -17.88
N GLU A 69 2.54 -1.72 -18.32
CA GLU A 69 1.34 -1.14 -17.75
C GLU A 69 0.20 -2.15 -17.88
N ILE A 70 -0.43 -2.51 -16.75
CA ILE A 70 -1.60 -3.39 -16.77
C ILE A 70 -2.78 -2.52 -17.21
N ILE A 71 -2.95 -2.38 -18.52
CA ILE A 71 -4.12 -1.74 -19.09
C ILE A 71 -5.27 -2.76 -19.00
N ARG A 72 -6.34 -2.41 -18.29
CA ARG A 72 -7.59 -3.18 -18.37
C ARG A 72 -8.03 -3.21 -19.84
N LYS A 73 -8.06 -4.39 -20.46
CA LYS A 73 -8.81 -4.56 -21.71
C LYS A 73 -10.28 -4.30 -21.41
N GLY A 74 -10.78 -3.14 -21.84
CA GLY A 74 -12.22 -2.87 -21.91
C GLY A 74 -12.90 -3.86 -22.85
N LYS A 75 -14.14 -4.20 -22.53
CA LYS A 75 -15.05 -4.95 -23.40
C LYS A 75 -15.38 -4.14 -24.64
#